data_AF-A0A7C8MY85-F1
#
_entry.id   AF-A0A7C8MY85-F1
#
_cell.length_a   1.000
_cell.length_b   1.000
_cell.length_c   1.000
_cell.angle_alpha   90.00
_cell.angle_beta   90.00
_cell.angle_gamma   90.00
#
_symmetry.space_group_name_H-M   'P 1'
#
loop_
_entity.id
_entity.type
_entity.pdbx_description
1 polymer ?
#
loop_
_entity_poly.entity_id
_entity_poly.type
_entity_poly.pdbx_seq_one_letter_code
_entity_poly.pdbx_strand_id
1 'polypeptide(L)'
;MAFEIKAFDLTAEEKHAVLGEIRALVLATGALIARANKYKSAHDYAEALSMVNRALMLATDPDACDPSLAPLATSYLYKGHILLAMKYDKEAYEAYEKAAATETWNFTDAATSREVAKGLLAQWDKTKAAREKIESPAMRPEDEEFILPISFSSIGSVWLMGADGIPLPVTVRPGPARPRPRVQVHKWRPFTARRRSRTS
;
A
#
# COMPACT_ATOMS: atom_id res chain seq x y z
N MET A 1 -18.84 52.06 13.23
CA MET A 1 -18.63 50.60 13.13
C MET A 1 -17.91 50.36 11.82
N ALA A 2 -16.60 50.10 11.87
CA ALA A 2 -15.81 49.84 10.68
C ALA A 2 -15.95 48.35 10.35
N PHE A 3 -16.52 48.03 9.19
CA PHE A 3 -16.46 46.69 8.64
C PHE A 3 -15.09 46.58 7.94
N GLU A 4 -14.08 46.09 8.66
CA GLU A 4 -12.86 45.56 8.04
C GLU A 4 -13.23 44.26 7.33
N ILE A 5 -13.80 44.37 6.14
CA ILE A 5 -13.90 43.24 5.22
C ILE A 5 -12.63 43.30 4.40
N LYS A 6 -11.64 42.45 4.71
CA LYS A 6 -10.55 42.21 3.74
C LYS A 6 -11.23 41.61 2.51
N ALA A 7 -10.99 42.20 1.35
CA ALA A 7 -11.72 41.93 0.11
C ALA A 7 -11.66 40.49 -0.44
N PHE A 8 -11.09 39.54 0.32
CA PHE A 8 -10.87 38.14 -0.07
C PHE A 8 -11.29 37.13 1.00
N ASP A 9 -11.91 37.56 2.11
CA ASP A 9 -12.40 36.62 3.12
C ASP A 9 -13.67 35.92 2.58
N LEU A 10 -13.61 34.58 2.42
CA LEU A 10 -14.79 33.81 1.99
C LEU A 10 -15.95 34.01 2.97
N THR A 11 -17.14 34.19 2.41
CA THR A 11 -18.37 34.19 3.20
C THR A 11 -18.60 32.81 3.81
N ALA A 12 -19.34 32.75 4.92
CA ALA A 12 -19.67 31.48 5.57
C ALA A 12 -20.40 30.50 4.62
N GLU A 13 -21.18 31.01 3.68
CA GLU A 13 -21.86 30.21 2.65
C GLU A 13 -20.89 29.58 1.65
N GLU A 14 -19.89 30.34 1.19
CA GLU A 14 -18.86 29.84 0.29
C GLU A 14 -17.98 28.79 0.99
N LYS A 15 -17.59 29.01 2.25
CA LYS A 15 -16.89 28.00 3.05
C LYS A 15 -17.72 26.72 3.22
N HIS A 16 -19.04 26.85 3.34
CA HIS A 16 -19.94 25.70 3.40
C HIS A 16 -20.03 24.95 2.06
N ALA A 17 -20.01 25.67 0.92
CA ALA A 17 -19.94 25.04 -0.39
C ALA A 17 -18.65 24.23 -0.56
N VAL A 18 -17.50 24.77 -0.12
CA VAL A 18 -16.21 24.06 -0.11
C VAL A 18 -16.28 22.78 0.74
N LEU A 19 -16.98 22.82 1.87
CA LEU A 19 -17.22 21.62 2.68
C LEU A 19 -18.02 20.55 1.91
N GLY A 20 -18.99 20.95 1.09
CA GLY A 20 -19.69 20.05 0.17
C GLY A 20 -18.74 19.40 -0.84
N GLU A 21 -17.81 20.16 -1.41
CA GLU A 21 -16.79 19.65 -2.32
C GLU A 21 -15.84 18.66 -1.64
N ILE A 22 -15.36 18.98 -0.43
CA ILE A 22 -14.52 18.08 0.37
C ILE A 22 -15.22 16.74 0.60
N ARG A 23 -16.51 16.78 0.96
CA ARG A 23 -17.32 15.55 1.14
C ARG A 23 -17.46 14.75 -0.14
N ALA A 24 -17.72 15.41 -1.27
CA ALA A 24 -17.82 14.74 -2.56
C ALA A 24 -16.50 14.05 -2.94
N LEU A 25 -15.35 14.72 -2.71
CA LEU A 25 -14.03 14.13 -2.94
C LEU A 25 -13.78 12.92 -2.03
N VAL A 26 -14.08 13.02 -0.73
CA VAL A 26 -13.90 11.89 0.21
C VAL A 26 -14.79 10.71 -0.18
N LEU A 27 -16.04 10.94 -0.55
CA LEU A 27 -16.94 9.87 -1.01
C LEU A 27 -16.43 9.22 -2.30
N ALA A 28 -15.98 10.01 -3.27
CA ALA A 28 -15.38 9.51 -4.52
C ALA A 28 -14.13 8.67 -4.24
N THR A 29 -13.30 9.06 -3.28
CA THR A 29 -12.10 8.31 -2.90
C THR A 29 -12.45 6.95 -2.30
N GLY A 30 -13.47 6.86 -1.45
CA GLY A 30 -13.96 5.58 -0.93
C GLY A 30 -14.42 4.64 -2.05
N ALA A 31 -15.15 5.17 -3.03
CA ALA A 31 -15.58 4.39 -4.20
C ALA A 31 -14.39 3.92 -5.07
N LEU A 32 -13.38 4.79 -5.27
CA LEU A 32 -12.17 4.43 -5.99
C LEU A 32 -11.34 3.38 -5.24
N ILE A 33 -11.21 3.48 -3.92
CA ILE A 33 -10.54 2.45 -3.10
C ILE A 33 -11.24 1.10 -3.24
N ALA A 34 -12.58 1.07 -3.20
CA ALA A 34 -13.34 -0.16 -3.39
C ALA A 34 -13.12 -0.76 -4.79
N ARG A 35 -13.11 0.08 -5.83
CA ARG A 35 -12.80 -0.32 -7.21
C ARG A 35 -11.36 -0.85 -7.32
N ALA A 36 -10.39 -0.12 -6.79
CA ALA A 36 -8.98 -0.46 -6.80
C ALA A 36 -8.71 -1.80 -6.09
N ASN A 37 -9.38 -2.05 -4.97
CA ASN A 37 -9.30 -3.33 -4.25
C ASN A 37 -9.85 -4.49 -5.08
N LYS A 38 -10.99 -4.28 -5.76
CA LYS A 38 -11.63 -5.31 -6.58
C LYS A 38 -10.79 -5.69 -7.80
N TYR A 39 -10.20 -4.70 -8.47
CA TYR A 39 -9.46 -4.90 -9.73
C TYR A 39 -7.94 -4.91 -9.57
N LYS A 40 -7.42 -4.68 -8.35
CA LYS A 40 -5.99 -4.53 -8.04
C LYS A 40 -5.28 -3.53 -8.97
N SER A 41 -5.98 -2.45 -9.33
CA SER A 41 -5.48 -1.43 -10.24
C SER A 41 -4.63 -0.42 -9.48
N ALA A 42 -3.34 -0.33 -9.83
CA ALA A 42 -2.44 0.69 -9.28
C ALA A 42 -2.84 2.11 -9.72
N HIS A 43 -3.42 2.25 -10.92
CA HIS A 43 -3.90 3.52 -11.44
C HIS A 43 -5.03 4.10 -10.57
N ASP A 44 -5.97 3.25 -10.15
CA ASP A 44 -7.10 3.68 -9.33
C ASP A 44 -6.65 4.15 -7.93
N TYR A 45 -5.60 3.53 -7.38
CA TYR A 45 -4.98 4.01 -6.15
C TYR A 45 -4.30 5.37 -6.33
N ALA A 46 -3.61 5.60 -7.45
CA ALA A 46 -2.99 6.89 -7.73
C ALA A 46 -4.05 8.01 -7.90
N GLU A 47 -5.15 7.71 -8.60
CA GLU A 47 -6.29 8.63 -8.74
C GLU A 47 -6.93 8.93 -7.38
N ALA A 48 -7.20 7.89 -6.57
CA ALA A 48 -7.74 8.06 -5.22
C ALA A 48 -6.82 8.91 -4.34
N LEU A 49 -5.50 8.70 -4.41
CA LEU A 49 -4.52 9.48 -3.66
C LEU A 49 -4.57 10.97 -4.03
N SER A 50 -4.71 11.27 -5.32
CA SER A 50 -4.81 12.65 -5.80
C SER A 50 -6.07 13.36 -5.28
N MET A 51 -7.21 12.67 -5.29
CA MET A 51 -8.48 13.20 -4.78
C MET A 51 -8.44 13.39 -3.26
N VAL A 52 -7.90 12.45 -2.48
CA VAL A 52 -7.77 12.60 -1.02
C VAL A 52 -6.82 13.75 -0.68
N ASN A 53 -5.69 13.89 -1.38
CA ASN A 53 -4.78 15.01 -1.14
C ASN A 53 -5.42 16.36 -1.45
N ARG A 54 -6.24 16.46 -2.51
CA ARG A 54 -7.02 17.67 -2.79
C ARG A 54 -8.03 17.97 -1.68
N ALA A 55 -8.74 16.94 -1.19
CA ALA A 55 -9.67 17.10 -0.08
C ALA A 55 -8.96 17.59 1.20
N LEU A 56 -7.80 17.01 1.53
CA LEU A 56 -6.98 17.43 2.67
C LEU A 56 -6.46 18.86 2.52
N MET A 57 -6.03 19.26 1.33
CA MET A 57 -5.57 20.63 1.06
C MET A 57 -6.68 21.64 1.36
N LEU A 58 -7.90 21.40 0.86
CA LEU A 58 -9.05 22.28 1.12
C LEU A 58 -9.49 22.26 2.58
N ALA A 59 -9.42 21.09 3.24
CA ALA A 59 -9.86 20.91 4.62
C ALA A 59 -8.88 21.47 5.67
N THR A 60 -7.60 21.64 5.31
CA THR A 60 -6.56 22.18 6.20
C THR A 60 -6.37 23.68 6.05
N ASP A 61 -6.89 24.27 4.98
CA ASP A 61 -6.87 25.69 4.74
C ASP A 61 -8.01 26.39 5.51
N PRO A 62 -7.70 27.19 6.55
CA PRO A 62 -8.71 27.86 7.38
C PRO A 62 -9.48 28.94 6.61
N ASP A 63 -8.92 29.45 5.52
CA ASP A 63 -9.57 30.45 4.68
C ASP A 63 -10.61 29.78 3.76
N ALA A 64 -10.35 28.54 3.34
CA ALA A 64 -11.23 27.77 2.47
C ALA A 64 -12.36 27.04 3.23
N CYS A 65 -12.06 26.45 4.39
CA CYS A 65 -13.04 25.66 5.14
C CYS A 65 -12.77 25.72 6.64
N ASP A 66 -13.82 25.64 7.45
CA ASP A 66 -13.67 25.49 8.89
C ASP A 66 -13.16 24.06 9.21
N PRO A 67 -11.93 23.90 9.72
CA PRO A 67 -11.30 22.59 9.89
C PRO A 67 -12.05 21.72 10.91
N SER A 68 -12.83 22.34 11.81
CA SER A 68 -13.68 21.65 12.79
C SER A 68 -14.85 20.90 12.16
N LEU A 69 -15.29 21.31 10.96
CA LEU A 69 -16.42 20.71 10.24
C LEU A 69 -15.97 19.72 9.17
N ALA A 70 -14.72 19.83 8.72
CA ALA A 70 -14.18 18.99 7.66
C ALA A 70 -13.91 17.54 8.14
N PRO A 71 -14.11 16.53 7.29
CA PRO A 71 -13.90 15.11 7.61
C PRO A 71 -12.40 14.73 7.61
N LEU A 72 -11.54 15.49 8.30
CA LEU A 72 -10.08 15.35 8.30
C LEU A 72 -9.62 13.95 8.72
N ALA A 73 -10.19 13.40 9.80
CA ALA A 73 -9.86 12.06 10.29
C ALA A 73 -10.07 10.99 9.21
N THR A 74 -11.22 11.04 8.51
CA THR A 74 -11.58 10.10 7.45
C THR A 74 -10.68 10.25 6.23
N SER A 75 -10.37 11.50 5.84
CA SER A 75 -9.45 11.78 4.73
C SER A 75 -8.04 11.20 5.01
N TYR A 76 -7.49 11.41 6.21
CA TYR A 76 -6.19 10.84 6.57
C TYR A 76 -6.21 9.31 6.64
N LEU A 77 -7.31 8.71 7.10
CA LEU A 77 -7.48 7.26 7.14
C LEU A 77 -7.46 6.66 5.71
N TYR A 78 -8.22 7.25 4.78
CA TYR A 78 -8.20 6.82 3.38
C TYR A 78 -6.82 7.00 2.74
N LYS A 79 -6.13 8.10 3.04
CA LYS A 79 -4.74 8.29 2.62
C LYS A 79 -3.85 7.15 3.12
N GLY A 80 -3.95 6.78 4.39
CA GLY A 80 -3.20 5.66 4.96
C GLY A 80 -3.49 4.33 4.26
N HIS A 81 -4.76 4.02 3.98
CA HIS A 81 -5.15 2.81 3.26
C HIS A 81 -4.59 2.75 1.84
N ILE A 82 -4.66 3.86 1.11
CA ILE A 82 -4.15 3.95 -0.27
C ILE A 82 -2.63 3.78 -0.26
N LEU A 83 -1.92 4.45 0.64
CA LEU A 83 -0.46 4.37 0.75
C LEU A 83 0.01 2.96 1.12
N LEU A 84 -0.70 2.29 2.03
CA LEU A 84 -0.42 0.89 2.39
C LEU A 84 -0.62 -0.03 1.16
N ALA A 85 -1.70 0.15 0.40
CA ALA A 85 -1.93 -0.61 -0.83
C ALA A 85 -0.85 -0.37 -1.90
N MET A 86 -0.26 0.82 -1.93
CA MET A 86 0.87 1.19 -2.79
C MET A 86 2.25 0.80 -2.22
N LYS A 87 2.30 0.19 -1.03
CA LYS A 87 3.53 -0.23 -0.30
C LYS A 87 4.39 0.92 0.22
N TYR A 88 3.79 2.07 0.51
CA TYR A 88 4.43 3.20 1.19
C TYR A 88 4.16 3.14 2.69
N ASP A 89 4.72 2.12 3.37
CA ASP A 89 4.39 1.81 4.77
C ASP A 89 4.69 2.96 5.74
N LYS A 90 5.79 3.68 5.53
CA LYS A 90 6.20 4.82 6.38
C LYS A 90 5.20 5.96 6.31
N GLU A 91 4.85 6.38 5.09
CA GLU A 91 3.89 7.48 4.87
C GLU A 91 2.48 7.10 5.32
N ALA A 92 2.11 5.82 5.17
CA ALA A 92 0.85 5.30 5.68
C ALA A 92 0.76 5.41 7.21
N TYR A 93 1.87 5.17 7.92
CA TYR A 93 1.97 5.37 9.37
C TYR A 93 1.75 6.81 9.78
N GLU A 94 2.48 7.73 9.18
CA GLU A 94 2.29 9.16 9.45
C GLU A 94 0.84 9.62 9.17
N ALA A 95 0.19 9.04 8.15
CA ALA A 95 -1.20 9.33 7.85
C ALA A 95 -2.16 8.81 8.94
N TYR A 96 -1.96 7.59 9.46
CA TYR A 96 -2.80 7.08 10.55
C TYR A 96 -2.55 7.80 11.88
N GLU A 97 -1.32 8.22 12.16
CA GLU A 97 -1.03 9.07 13.33
C GLU A 97 -1.81 10.39 13.26
N LYS A 98 -1.78 11.06 12.10
CA LYS A 98 -2.56 12.28 11.86
C LYS A 98 -4.06 12.02 12.04
N ALA A 99 -4.59 10.92 11.49
CA ALA A 99 -5.99 10.53 11.68
C ALA A 99 -6.34 10.26 13.16
N ALA A 100 -5.43 9.68 13.93
CA ALA A 100 -5.61 9.41 15.35
C ALA A 100 -5.52 10.67 16.22
N ALA A 101 -4.73 11.65 15.79
CA ALA A 101 -4.51 12.92 16.47
C ALA A 101 -5.62 13.97 16.20
N THR A 102 -6.29 13.91 15.05
CA THR A 102 -7.37 14.86 14.73
C THR A 102 -8.50 14.80 15.74
N GLU A 103 -8.81 15.96 16.35
CA GLU A 103 -9.97 16.15 17.21
C GLU A 103 -11.21 16.39 16.36
N THR A 104 -12.20 15.51 16.50
CA THR A 104 -13.42 15.55 15.69
C THR A 104 -14.55 16.07 16.55
N TRP A 105 -15.13 17.21 16.19
CA TRP A 105 -16.16 17.81 17.02
C TRP A 105 -17.54 17.20 16.78
N ASN A 106 -17.97 16.96 15.54
CA ASN A 106 -19.33 16.48 15.27
C ASN A 106 -19.52 15.84 13.88
N PHE A 107 -18.83 14.73 13.61
CA PHE A 107 -19.24 13.88 12.48
C PHE A 107 -19.31 12.44 12.94
N THR A 108 -20.47 11.82 12.75
CA THR A 108 -20.80 10.46 13.19
C THR A 108 -19.84 9.40 12.63
N ASP A 109 -19.13 9.69 11.54
CA ASP A 109 -18.11 8.80 10.95
C ASP A 109 -16.65 9.14 11.35
N ALA A 110 -16.42 10.26 12.03
CA ALA A 110 -15.05 10.70 12.34
C ALA A 110 -14.51 10.02 13.63
N ALA A 111 -15.39 9.73 14.60
CA ALA A 111 -15.04 8.94 15.78
C ALA A 111 -14.63 7.50 15.41
N THR A 112 -15.39 6.84 14.52
CA THR A 112 -15.06 5.50 14.02
C THR A 112 -13.74 5.49 13.24
N SER A 113 -13.51 6.52 12.42
CA SER A 113 -12.25 6.68 11.67
C SER A 113 -11.04 6.78 12.62
N ARG A 114 -11.14 7.60 13.67
CA ARG A 114 -10.08 7.78 14.66
C ARG A 114 -9.76 6.49 15.41
N GLU A 115 -10.79 5.77 15.85
CA GLU A 115 -10.64 4.51 16.57
C GLU A 115 -10.02 3.43 15.68
N VAL A 116 -10.44 3.35 14.42
CA VAL A 116 -9.84 2.43 13.43
C VAL A 116 -8.35 2.77 13.23
N ALA A 117 -7.99 4.04 13.08
CA ALA A 117 -6.60 4.45 12.95
C ALA A 117 -5.75 4.05 14.17
N LYS A 118 -6.26 4.29 15.40
CA LYS A 118 -5.60 3.85 16.64
C LYS A 118 -5.44 2.33 16.70
N GLY A 119 -6.46 1.58 16.28
CA GLY A 119 -6.41 0.12 16.23
C GLY A 119 -5.34 -0.39 15.26
N LEU A 120 -5.20 0.24 14.09
CA LEU A 120 -4.18 -0.09 13.10
C LEU A 120 -2.76 0.22 13.62
N LEU A 121 -2.55 1.36 14.27
CA LEU A 121 -1.27 1.72 14.89
C LEU A 121 -0.87 0.68 15.95
N ALA A 122 -1.80 0.31 16.84
CA ALA A 122 -1.54 -0.69 17.88
C ALA A 122 -1.22 -2.09 17.29
N GLN A 123 -1.83 -2.45 16.15
CA GLN A 123 -1.47 -3.70 15.45
C GLN A 123 -0.05 -3.61 14.87
N TRP A 124 0.32 -2.48 14.29
CA TRP A 124 1.65 -2.29 13.74
C TRP A 124 2.76 -2.32 14.79
N ASP A 125 2.56 -1.65 15.92
CA ASP A 125 3.53 -1.66 17.03
C ASP A 125 3.75 -3.08 17.55
N LYS A 126 2.68 -3.88 17.64
CA LYS A 126 2.78 -5.31 18.00
C LYS A 126 3.59 -6.11 16.97
N THR A 127 3.37 -5.86 15.68
CA THR A 127 4.12 -6.56 14.62
C THR A 127 5.60 -6.16 14.60
N LYS A 128 5.91 -4.89 14.90
CA LYS A 128 7.27 -4.38 14.97
C LYS A 128 8.01 -4.99 16.18
N ALA A 129 7.40 -4.96 17.36
CA ALA A 129 7.95 -5.59 18.57
C ALA A 129 8.15 -7.10 18.41
N ALA A 130 7.29 -7.79 17.66
CA ALA A 130 7.46 -9.20 17.35
C ALA A 130 8.65 -9.46 16.42
N ARG A 131 8.87 -8.60 15.42
CA ARG A 131 10.05 -8.70 14.53
C ARG A 131 11.35 -8.45 15.29
N GLU A 132 11.39 -7.43 16.14
CA GLU A 132 12.55 -7.10 16.95
C GLU A 132 12.93 -8.24 17.91
N LYS A 133 11.94 -8.93 18.51
CA LYS A 133 12.19 -10.12 19.35
C LYS A 133 12.75 -11.33 18.60
N ILE A 134 12.44 -11.47 17.31
CA ILE A 134 12.94 -12.57 16.47
C ILE A 134 14.38 -12.27 16.00
N GLU A 135 14.69 -11.00 15.74
CA GLU A 135 16.02 -10.55 15.31
C GLU A 135 17.03 -10.41 16.46
N SER A 136 16.57 -10.47 17.71
CA SER A 136 17.44 -10.64 18.89
C SER A 136 17.42 -12.10 19.38
N PRO A 137 18.06 -13.07 18.70
CA PRO A 137 18.41 -14.30 19.38
C PRO A 137 19.43 -13.91 20.45
N ALA A 138 19.05 -14.13 21.71
CA ALA A 138 19.93 -14.02 22.85
C ALA A 138 21.22 -14.79 22.57
N MET A 139 22.30 -14.06 22.31
CA MET A 139 23.66 -14.59 22.33
C MET A 139 23.89 -15.00 23.79
N ARG A 140 23.80 -16.31 24.06
CA ARG A 140 24.12 -16.87 25.37
C ARG A 140 25.62 -16.64 25.62
N PRO A 141 26.03 -16.09 26.77
CA PRO A 141 27.42 -15.87 27.08
C PRO A 141 28.03 -17.13 27.74
N GLU A 142 27.98 -18.29 27.09
CA GLU A 142 28.53 -19.54 27.68
C GLU A 142 29.30 -20.46 26.72
N ASP A 143 29.79 -19.97 25.58
CA ASP A 143 30.71 -20.75 24.74
C ASP A 143 32.01 -19.96 24.47
N GLU A 144 32.71 -19.56 25.53
CA GLU A 144 34.16 -19.32 25.47
C GLU A 144 34.86 -20.62 25.86
N GLU A 145 35.06 -21.50 24.89
CA GLU A 145 36.21 -22.40 24.76
C GLU A 145 35.87 -23.40 23.66
N PHE A 146 36.30 -23.13 22.42
CA PHE A 146 36.94 -24.16 21.60
C PHE A 146 37.60 -23.50 20.40
N ILE A 147 38.92 -23.37 20.49
CA ILE A 147 39.80 -23.06 19.38
C ILE A 147 39.79 -24.26 18.40
N LEU A 148 39.74 -23.93 17.11
CA LEU A 148 39.51 -24.73 15.90
C LEU A 148 40.34 -26.02 15.75
N PRO A 149 39.97 -26.90 14.79
CA PRO A 149 40.76 -26.87 13.56
C PRO A 149 39.93 -26.91 12.27
N ILE A 150 40.49 -26.19 11.30
CA ILE A 150 40.14 -26.13 9.89
C ILE A 150 40.12 -27.54 9.28
N SER A 151 38.99 -27.98 8.71
CA SER A 151 38.97 -29.03 7.69
C SER A 151 38.34 -28.48 6.41
N PHE A 152 39.22 -28.04 5.51
CA PHE A 152 38.90 -27.76 4.12
C PHE A 152 38.51 -29.06 3.42
N SER A 153 37.27 -29.21 2.98
CA SER A 153 36.96 -30.14 1.89
C SER A 153 35.75 -29.67 1.07
N SER A 154 36.08 -29.14 -0.12
CA SER A 154 35.37 -29.39 -1.38
C SER A 154 33.95 -28.83 -1.56
N ILE A 155 33.83 -27.54 -1.90
CA ILE A 155 32.87 -27.09 -2.93
C ILE A 155 33.60 -26.10 -3.85
N GLY A 156 33.77 -26.49 -5.12
CA GLY A 156 34.51 -25.73 -6.12
C GLY A 156 33.82 -24.42 -6.49
N SER A 157 34.38 -23.31 -6.00
CA SER A 157 34.12 -21.97 -6.51
C SER A 157 35.11 -21.68 -7.65
N VAL A 158 34.61 -21.58 -8.88
CA VAL A 158 35.38 -21.06 -10.02
C VAL A 158 35.33 -19.55 -9.97
N TRP A 159 36.49 -18.91 -9.84
CA TRP A 159 36.63 -17.46 -9.87
C TRP A 159 37.18 -17.04 -11.24
N LEU A 160 36.42 -16.25 -11.99
CA LEU A 160 36.89 -15.56 -13.18
C LEU A 160 37.28 -14.13 -12.75
N MET A 161 38.56 -13.81 -12.86
CA MET A 161 39.08 -12.46 -12.63
C MET A 161 38.73 -11.56 -13.83
N GLY A 162 37.91 -10.53 -13.59
CA GLY A 162 37.77 -9.39 -14.51
C GLY A 162 38.90 -8.38 -14.31
N ALA A 163 39.22 -7.60 -15.33
CA ALA A 163 40.38 -6.70 -15.37
C ALA A 163 40.37 -5.56 -14.32
N ASP A 164 39.26 -5.34 -13.62
CA ASP A 164 39.10 -4.25 -12.65
C ASP A 164 39.14 -4.70 -11.16
N GLY A 165 39.53 -5.96 -10.88
CA GLY A 165 39.91 -6.39 -9.52
C GLY A 165 38.79 -6.42 -8.46
N ILE A 166 37.52 -6.29 -8.83
CA ILE A 166 36.38 -6.39 -7.90
C ILE A 166 35.73 -7.77 -8.02
N PRO A 167 35.80 -8.65 -7.00
CA PRO A 167 35.13 -9.95 -7.03
C PRO A 167 33.63 -9.78 -6.76
N LEU A 168 32.80 -9.98 -7.79
CA LEU A 168 31.34 -10.08 -7.62
C LEU A 168 30.93 -11.54 -7.44
N PRO A 169 30.15 -11.87 -6.39
CA PRO A 169 29.65 -13.23 -6.20
C PRO A 169 28.57 -13.56 -7.23
N VAL A 170 28.89 -14.42 -8.20
CA VAL A 170 27.89 -14.96 -9.13
C VAL A 170 27.23 -16.17 -8.51
N THR A 171 26.04 -16.00 -7.95
CA THR A 171 25.19 -17.12 -7.55
C THR A 171 24.50 -17.68 -8.79
N VAL A 172 24.98 -18.81 -9.32
CA VAL A 172 24.26 -19.56 -10.34
C VAL A 172 23.09 -20.27 -9.66
N ARG A 173 21.89 -19.73 -9.78
CA ARG A 173 20.67 -20.43 -9.33
C ARG A 173 20.44 -21.64 -10.25
N PRO A 174 20.30 -22.87 -9.72
CA PRO A 174 19.84 -23.99 -10.52
C PRO A 174 18.40 -23.68 -10.97
N GLY A 175 18.23 -23.48 -12.28
CA GLY A 175 16.92 -23.22 -12.89
C GLY A 175 16.01 -24.45 -12.74
N PRO A 176 14.68 -24.25 -12.68
CA PRO A 176 13.74 -25.36 -12.65
C PRO A 176 13.89 -26.22 -13.90
N ALA A 177 14.02 -27.53 -13.72
CA ALA A 177 14.08 -28.50 -14.80
C ALA A 177 12.86 -28.32 -15.71
N ARG A 178 13.09 -27.95 -16.97
CA ARG A 178 12.02 -27.86 -17.98
C ARG A 178 11.41 -29.26 -18.15
N PRO A 179 10.10 -29.46 -17.96
CA PRO A 179 9.46 -30.70 -18.32
C PRO A 179 9.60 -30.89 -19.84
N ARG A 180 10.17 -32.03 -20.25
CA ARG A 180 10.23 -32.40 -21.67
C ARG A 180 8.80 -32.53 -22.20
N PRO A 181 8.47 -31.93 -23.36
CA PRO A 181 7.15 -32.13 -23.96
C PRO A 181 6.96 -33.60 -24.30
N ARG A 182 5.98 -34.23 -23.67
CA ARG A 182 5.52 -35.57 -24.03
C ARG A 182 4.79 -35.42 -25.36
N VAL A 183 5.43 -35.84 -26.45
CA VAL A 183 4.84 -35.88 -27.79
C VAL A 183 3.61 -36.79 -27.72
N GLN A 184 2.42 -36.22 -27.65
CA GLN A 184 1.19 -36.96 -27.86
C GLN A 184 1.08 -37.22 -29.36
N VAL A 185 1.32 -38.47 -29.75
CA VAL A 185 1.00 -38.94 -31.09
C VAL A 185 -0.52 -38.92 -31.23
N HIS A 186 -1.04 -37.87 -31.87
CA HIS A 186 -2.45 -37.81 -32.23
C HIS A 186 -2.76 -38.95 -33.20
N LYS A 187 -3.48 -39.97 -32.69
CA LYS A 187 -4.16 -40.95 -33.53
C LYS A 187 -5.12 -40.20 -34.45
N TRP A 188 -4.80 -40.20 -35.74
CA TRP A 188 -5.71 -39.82 -36.81
C TRP A 188 -7.00 -40.62 -36.70
N ARG A 189 -8.13 -39.94 -36.51
CA ARG A 189 -9.45 -40.54 -36.73
C ARG A 189 -9.89 -40.22 -38.16
N PRO A 190 -10.36 -41.21 -38.93
CA PRO A 190 -10.83 -40.97 -40.28
C PRO A 190 -12.11 -40.13 -40.28
N PHE A 191 -12.13 -39.18 -41.22
CA PHE A 191 -13.20 -38.24 -41.50
C PHE A 191 -14.39 -38.98 -42.10
N THR A 192 -15.42 -39.28 -41.30
CA THR A 192 -16.70 -39.78 -41.84
C THR A 192 -17.59 -38.61 -42.19
N ALA A 193 -17.70 -38.34 -43.49
CA ALA A 193 -18.64 -37.39 -44.06
C ALA A 193 -20.09 -37.79 -43.72
N ARG A 194 -20.80 -36.93 -42.98
CA ARG A 194 -22.26 -37.07 -42.79
C ARG A 194 -23.01 -36.14 -43.73
N ARG A 195 -23.67 -36.81 -44.68
CA ARG A 195 -24.48 -36.30 -45.78
C ARG A 195 -25.72 -35.54 -45.29
N ARG A 196 -26.11 -34.55 -46.09
CA ARG A 196 -27.28 -33.65 -45.98
C ARG A 196 -28.64 -34.35 -45.91
N SER A 197 -29.59 -33.66 -45.28
CA SER A 197 -31.02 -33.48 -45.67
C SER A 197 -31.59 -32.44 -44.68
N ARG A 198 -32.01 -31.21 -44.99
CA ARG A 198 -32.80 -30.58 -46.07
C ARG A 198 -34.20 -31.20 -46.26
N THR A 199 -35.14 -30.73 -45.45
CA THR A 199 -36.60 -30.68 -45.65
C THR A 199 -37.07 -29.48 -44.83
N SER A 200 -37.37 -28.35 -45.48
CA SER A 200 -38.71 -27.91 -45.94
C SER A 200 -39.54 -27.35 -44.80
#